data_AF-A0A4Q6ERN5-F1
#
_entry.id   AF-A0A4Q6ERN5-F1
#
_cell.length_a   1.000
_cell.length_b   1.000
_cell.length_c   1.000
_cell.angle_alpha   90.00
_cell.angle_beta   90.00
_cell.angle_gamma   90.00
#
_symmetry.space_group_name_H-M   'P 1'
#
loop_
_entity.id
_entity.type
_entity.pdbx_description
1 polymer ?
#
loop_
_entity_poly.entity_id
_entity_poly.type
_entity_poly.pdbx_seq_one_letter_code
_entity_poly.pdbx_strand_id
1 'polypeptide(L)'
;MKNLLVLFLLTSGFCTSAFAWKETGGGDEVGLEFQRAYAAALQRIASGEVSLEVDQNKLKAVAESARVIIVDEQLFVSFGSEVQDSVAINDRAMRTVRVQRARWKGIKDPRVQEAIALHEMLSLAGIESTGVYKYSADYLQQIGLSPWLVSGGPDGAIEKPVAKDLVCEIRYFPSGLGRYQGEQLYPVGPIRLKEDSRGRQVLSARQTVTTKDGRFTIDIWAFQPYRTPTFRNPVANIALVIDDHKNHLSVQRGSNFGSGFEYENLEAELFYNFDNQDPEKSGDILTSCKLR
;
A
#
# COMPACT_ATOMS: atom_id res chain seq x y z
N MET A 1 -56.52 -9.26 -36.19
CA MET A 1 -55.61 -8.92 -35.06
C MET A 1 -55.26 -10.19 -34.30
N LYS A 2 -54.40 -11.02 -34.88
CA LYS A 2 -53.82 -12.25 -34.31
C LYS A 2 -52.47 -12.34 -35.01
N ASN A 3 -51.37 -12.22 -34.27
CA ASN A 3 -49.96 -12.44 -34.64
C ASN A 3 -49.06 -11.41 -33.95
N LEU A 4 -48.94 -11.48 -32.62
CA LEU A 4 -47.87 -10.80 -31.88
C LEU A 4 -47.68 -11.41 -30.49
N LEU A 5 -47.37 -12.71 -30.38
CA LEU A 5 -47.09 -13.31 -29.07
C LEU A 5 -46.20 -14.56 -29.11
N VAL A 6 -45.18 -14.61 -29.99
CA VAL A 6 -44.27 -15.77 -30.07
C VAL A 6 -42.78 -15.38 -30.04
N LEU A 7 -42.44 -14.10 -29.78
CA LEU A 7 -41.04 -13.63 -29.83
C LEU A 7 -40.46 -13.25 -28.46
N PHE A 8 -40.75 -14.01 -27.40
CA PHE A 8 -40.18 -13.76 -26.06
C PHE A 8 -39.73 -15.04 -25.32
N LEU A 9 -39.35 -16.07 -26.07
CA LEU A 9 -38.96 -17.39 -25.53
C LEU A 9 -37.60 -17.90 -26.02
N LEU A 10 -36.73 -17.00 -26.52
CA LEU A 10 -35.42 -17.36 -27.08
C LEU A 10 -34.21 -16.69 -26.39
N THR A 11 -34.37 -16.02 -25.24
CA THR A 11 -33.26 -15.34 -24.54
C THR A 11 -32.78 -16.02 -23.25
N SER A 12 -33.31 -17.17 -22.84
CA SER A 12 -32.85 -17.88 -21.63
C SER A 12 -31.70 -18.87 -21.85
N GLY A 13 -30.98 -18.77 -22.98
CA GLY A 13 -29.96 -19.75 -23.41
C GLY A 13 -28.51 -19.47 -23.01
N PHE A 14 -28.24 -18.47 -22.16
CA PHE A 14 -26.89 -18.22 -21.63
C PHE A 14 -26.88 -18.34 -20.11
N CYS A 15 -27.25 -19.52 -19.58
CA CYS A 15 -26.75 -19.92 -18.28
C CYS A 15 -25.26 -20.23 -18.44
N THR A 16 -24.43 -19.25 -18.10
CA THR A 16 -23.01 -19.47 -17.81
C THR A 16 -22.88 -20.69 -16.90
N SER A 17 -21.99 -21.60 -17.28
CA SER A 17 -21.68 -22.80 -16.51
C SER A 17 -21.28 -22.39 -15.10
N ALA A 18 -22.17 -22.60 -14.14
CA ALA A 18 -21.85 -22.42 -12.73
C ALA A 18 -20.78 -23.45 -12.40
N PHE A 19 -19.55 -22.98 -12.13
CA PHE A 19 -18.48 -23.81 -11.59
C PHE A 19 -18.92 -24.29 -10.19
N ALA A 20 -19.48 -25.49 -10.13
CA ALA A 20 -19.86 -26.14 -8.89
C ALA A 20 -18.63 -26.88 -8.32
N TRP A 21 -17.85 -26.18 -7.49
CA TRP A 21 -16.80 -26.82 -6.70
C TRP A 21 -17.44 -27.86 -5.75
N LYS A 22 -16.88 -29.07 -5.68
CA LYS A 22 -17.34 -30.09 -4.75
C LYS A 22 -16.89 -29.72 -3.33
N GLU A 23 -17.80 -29.18 -2.52
CA GLU A 23 -17.56 -28.88 -1.11
C GLU A 23 -17.03 -30.14 -0.41
N THR A 24 -15.75 -30.12 -0.03
CA THR A 24 -15.11 -31.19 0.73
C THR A 24 -14.61 -30.60 2.05
N GLY A 25 -15.57 -30.31 2.93
CA GLY A 25 -15.34 -29.70 4.25
C GLY A 25 -16.47 -28.72 4.55
N GLY A 26 -17.56 -29.21 5.14
CA GLY A 26 -18.74 -28.39 5.40
C GLY A 26 -18.47 -27.23 6.37
N GLY A 27 -18.96 -26.04 6.02
CA GLY A 27 -19.39 -25.01 6.97
C GLY A 27 -18.46 -23.82 7.23
N ASP A 28 -17.22 -23.79 6.74
CA ASP A 28 -16.34 -22.64 7.00
C ASP A 28 -16.54 -21.50 5.99
N GLU A 29 -17.00 -20.35 6.47
CA GLU A 29 -17.21 -19.15 5.65
C GLU A 29 -15.95 -18.72 4.88
N VAL A 30 -14.77 -18.83 5.49
CA VAL A 30 -13.51 -18.44 4.84
C VAL A 30 -13.14 -19.41 3.73
N GLY A 31 -13.46 -20.69 3.89
CA GLY A 31 -13.29 -21.68 2.82
C GLY A 31 -14.13 -21.34 1.59
N LEU A 32 -15.39 -20.95 1.83
CA LEU A 32 -16.29 -20.51 0.76
C LEU A 32 -15.86 -19.19 0.12
N GLU A 33 -15.40 -18.23 0.92
CA GLU A 33 -14.84 -16.96 0.41
C GLU A 33 -13.64 -17.20 -0.50
N PHE A 34 -12.72 -18.07 -0.08
CA PHE A 34 -11.55 -18.44 -0.87
C PHE A 34 -11.94 -19.08 -2.22
N GLN A 35 -12.87 -20.03 -2.21
CA GLN A 35 -13.36 -20.67 -3.43
C GLN A 35 -14.06 -19.67 -4.36
N ARG A 36 -14.87 -18.75 -3.81
CA ARG A 36 -15.52 -17.68 -4.58
C ARG A 36 -14.50 -16.72 -5.18
N ALA A 37 -13.47 -16.34 -4.43
CA ALA A 37 -12.40 -15.48 -4.91
C ALA A 37 -11.66 -16.13 -6.09
N TYR A 38 -11.36 -17.42 -6.01
CA TYR A 38 -10.77 -18.15 -7.14
C TYR A 38 -11.71 -18.24 -8.35
N ALA A 39 -13.00 -18.55 -8.12
CA ALA A 39 -13.98 -18.64 -9.20
C ALA A 39 -14.15 -17.29 -9.93
N ALA A 40 -14.16 -16.18 -9.19
CA ALA A 40 -14.19 -14.83 -9.74
C ALA A 40 -12.93 -14.54 -10.58
N ALA A 41 -11.74 -14.91 -10.09
CA ALA A 41 -10.50 -14.77 -10.85
C ALA A 41 -10.53 -15.53 -12.18
N LEU A 42 -10.96 -16.80 -12.15
CA LEU A 42 -11.14 -17.60 -13.37
C LEU A 42 -12.18 -16.99 -14.32
N GLN A 43 -13.28 -16.44 -13.79
CA GLN A 43 -14.31 -15.82 -14.62
C GLN A 43 -13.77 -14.60 -15.37
N ARG A 44 -12.95 -13.74 -14.73
CA ARG A 44 -12.30 -12.60 -15.38
C ARG A 44 -11.32 -13.02 -16.46
N ILE A 45 -10.60 -14.12 -16.24
CA ILE A 45 -9.70 -14.69 -17.24
C ILE A 45 -10.52 -15.26 -18.42
N ALA A 46 -11.60 -15.97 -18.13
CA ALA A 46 -12.47 -16.56 -19.15
C ALA A 46 -13.24 -15.52 -19.97
N SER A 47 -13.61 -14.39 -19.37
CA SER A 47 -14.29 -13.29 -20.06
C SER A 47 -13.34 -12.42 -20.91
N GLY A 48 -12.02 -12.59 -20.74
CA GLY A 48 -11.01 -11.77 -21.40
C GLY A 48 -10.79 -10.40 -20.76
N GLU A 49 -11.38 -10.13 -19.59
CA GLU A 49 -11.06 -8.93 -18.79
C GLU A 49 -9.60 -8.95 -18.34
N VAL A 50 -9.10 -10.15 -18.00
CA VAL A 50 -7.70 -10.38 -17.68
C VAL A 50 -7.13 -11.41 -18.66
N SER A 51 -6.05 -11.07 -19.35
CA SER A 51 -5.36 -11.95 -20.30
C SER A 51 -4.13 -12.56 -19.64
N LEU A 52 -4.19 -13.86 -19.35
CA LEU A 52 -3.06 -14.65 -18.84
C LEU A 52 -2.81 -15.85 -19.75
N GLU A 53 -1.54 -16.10 -20.06
CA GLU A 53 -1.09 -17.28 -20.82
C GLU A 53 -1.07 -18.53 -19.93
N VAL A 54 -2.25 -18.99 -19.52
CA VAL A 54 -2.44 -20.18 -18.66
C VAL A 54 -3.49 -21.12 -19.23
N ASP A 55 -3.27 -22.43 -19.08
CA ASP A 55 -4.26 -23.43 -19.46
C ASP A 55 -5.41 -23.46 -18.43
N GLN A 56 -6.53 -22.84 -18.80
CA GLN A 56 -7.72 -22.77 -17.95
C GLN A 56 -8.31 -24.15 -17.65
N ASN A 57 -8.21 -25.12 -18.55
CA ASN A 57 -8.74 -26.47 -18.31
C ASN A 57 -7.92 -27.19 -17.24
N LYS A 58 -6.60 -27.02 -17.28
CA LYS A 58 -5.71 -27.53 -16.22
C LYS A 58 -6.03 -26.90 -14.87
N LEU A 59 -6.28 -25.60 -14.82
CA LEU A 59 -6.64 -24.89 -13.59
C LEU A 59 -7.97 -25.39 -13.00
N LYS A 60 -8.99 -25.55 -13.84
CA LYS A 60 -10.30 -26.11 -13.44
C LYS A 60 -10.16 -27.52 -12.86
N ALA A 61 -9.38 -28.39 -13.51
CA ALA A 61 -9.14 -29.75 -13.03
C ALA A 61 -8.37 -29.79 -11.69
N VAL A 62 -7.43 -28.86 -11.48
CA VAL A 62 -6.73 -28.73 -10.20
C VAL A 62 -7.71 -28.32 -9.11
N ALA A 63 -8.51 -27.28 -9.36
CA ALA A 63 -9.53 -26.79 -8.44
C ALA A 63 -10.53 -27.88 -8.00
N GLU A 64 -11.06 -28.67 -8.94
CA GLU A 64 -11.98 -29.77 -8.64
C GLU A 64 -11.40 -30.84 -7.70
N SER A 65 -10.07 -30.98 -7.67
CA SER A 65 -9.38 -31.97 -6.83
C SER A 65 -8.68 -31.38 -5.62
N ALA A 66 -8.65 -30.05 -5.49
CA ALA A 66 -7.97 -29.37 -4.41
C ALA A 66 -8.82 -29.37 -3.13
N ARG A 67 -8.15 -29.54 -1.98
CA ARG A 67 -8.75 -29.41 -0.64
C ARG A 67 -8.38 -28.06 -0.07
N VAL A 68 -9.35 -27.32 0.45
CA VAL A 68 -9.12 -26.04 1.14
C VAL A 68 -9.35 -26.25 2.62
N ILE A 69 -8.32 -26.06 3.44
CA ILE A 69 -8.36 -26.23 4.90
C ILE A 69 -8.18 -24.86 5.54
N ILE A 70 -9.12 -24.46 6.39
CA ILE A 70 -9.02 -23.21 7.14
C ILE A 70 -8.30 -23.48 8.46
N VAL A 71 -7.33 -22.65 8.76
CA VAL A 71 -6.48 -22.75 9.94
C VAL A 71 -6.40 -21.43 10.68
N ASP A 72 -6.11 -21.48 11.97
CA ASP A 72 -5.92 -20.28 12.79
C ASP A 72 -4.43 -20.05 13.12
N GLU A 73 -3.58 -21.08 13.01
CA GLU A 73 -2.13 -20.97 13.17
C GLU A 73 -1.44 -20.16 12.06
N GLN A 74 -0.29 -19.56 12.37
CA GLN A 74 0.54 -18.87 11.37
C GLN A 74 1.05 -19.84 10.30
N LEU A 75 1.08 -19.36 9.06
CA LEU A 75 1.49 -20.15 7.90
C LEU A 75 2.82 -19.62 7.38
N PHE A 76 3.93 -20.24 7.78
CA PHE A 76 5.24 -19.81 7.32
C PHE A 76 5.66 -20.52 6.04
N VAL A 77 6.19 -19.77 5.07
CA VAL A 77 6.83 -20.29 3.86
C VAL A 77 8.24 -19.73 3.76
N SER A 78 9.20 -20.60 3.47
CA SER A 78 10.57 -20.19 3.21
C SER A 78 10.80 -20.05 1.71
N PHE A 79 11.41 -18.95 1.30
CA PHE A 79 11.93 -18.75 -0.05
C PHE A 79 13.34 -18.17 0.04
N GLY A 80 14.34 -18.95 -0.40
CA GLY A 80 15.74 -18.62 -0.15
C GLY A 80 16.05 -18.57 1.35
N SER A 81 16.62 -17.46 1.81
CA SER A 81 16.89 -17.19 3.24
C SER A 81 15.75 -16.47 3.97
N GLU A 82 14.69 -16.09 3.26
CA GLU A 82 13.56 -15.37 3.85
C GLU A 82 12.49 -16.35 4.35
N VAL A 83 11.93 -16.04 5.51
CA VAL A 83 10.73 -16.70 6.05
C VAL A 83 9.59 -15.70 5.99
N GLN A 84 8.58 -16.04 5.21
CA GLN A 84 7.37 -15.25 5.03
C GLN A 84 6.24 -15.86 5.87
N ASP A 85 5.62 -15.05 6.73
CA ASP A 85 4.26 -15.38 7.20
C ASP A 85 3.31 -15.12 6.03
N SER A 86 2.55 -16.12 5.59
CA SER A 86 1.66 -16.11 4.42
C SER A 86 0.17 -16.16 4.79
N VAL A 87 -0.69 -15.62 3.91
CA VAL A 87 -2.16 -15.69 4.08
C VAL A 87 -2.68 -17.09 3.74
N ALA A 88 -2.12 -17.69 2.70
CA ALA A 88 -2.39 -19.05 2.29
C ALA A 88 -1.08 -19.73 1.90
N ILE A 89 -1.06 -21.05 1.99
CA ILE A 89 0.04 -21.90 1.51
C ILE A 89 -0.56 -23.13 0.83
N ASN A 90 0.17 -23.73 -0.08
CA ASN A 90 -0.24 -24.97 -0.73
C ASN A 90 0.76 -26.11 -0.50
N ASP A 91 0.23 -27.32 -0.45
CA ASP A 91 0.97 -28.57 -0.58
C ASP A 91 0.52 -29.24 -1.87
N ARG A 92 1.41 -29.21 -2.86
CA ARG A 92 1.17 -29.78 -4.18
C ARG A 92 1.02 -31.30 -4.17
N ALA A 93 1.76 -32.00 -3.30
CA ALA A 93 1.70 -33.45 -3.20
C ALA A 93 0.35 -33.90 -2.63
N MET A 94 -0.16 -33.17 -1.63
CA MET A 94 -1.46 -33.43 -1.01
C MET A 94 -2.63 -32.72 -1.70
N ARG A 95 -2.37 -31.92 -2.75
CA ARG A 95 -3.35 -31.04 -3.41
C ARG A 95 -4.18 -30.22 -2.41
N THR A 96 -3.52 -29.67 -1.42
CA THR A 96 -4.17 -28.99 -0.30
C THR A 96 -3.73 -27.54 -0.26
N VAL A 97 -4.67 -26.61 -0.08
CA VAL A 97 -4.41 -25.23 0.28
C VAL A 97 -4.82 -25.04 1.74
N ARG A 98 -3.93 -24.47 2.54
CA ARG A 98 -4.24 -24.02 3.90
C ARG A 98 -4.39 -22.51 3.88
N VAL A 99 -5.46 -21.99 4.47
CA VAL A 99 -5.75 -20.55 4.49
C VAL A 99 -5.87 -20.09 5.94
N GLN A 100 -5.11 -19.06 6.31
CA GLN A 100 -5.14 -18.49 7.66
C GLN A 100 -6.32 -17.53 7.79
N ARG A 101 -7.23 -17.82 8.73
CA ARG A 101 -8.52 -17.12 8.87
C ARG A 101 -8.40 -15.62 9.11
N ALA A 102 -7.65 -15.21 10.12
CA ALA A 102 -7.55 -13.81 10.54
C ALA A 102 -6.92 -12.93 9.46
N ARG A 103 -5.91 -13.45 8.76
CA ARG A 103 -5.21 -12.75 7.69
C ARG A 103 -6.04 -12.67 6.42
N TRP A 104 -6.76 -13.73 6.09
CA TRP A 104 -7.71 -13.71 4.98
C TRP A 104 -8.78 -12.63 5.20
N LYS A 105 -9.37 -12.58 6.40
CA LYS A 105 -10.34 -11.54 6.80
C LYS A 105 -9.73 -10.13 6.89
N GLY A 106 -8.41 -10.03 7.06
CA GLY A 106 -7.69 -8.76 7.06
C GLY A 106 -7.53 -8.11 5.68
N ILE A 107 -7.76 -8.86 4.60
CA ILE A 107 -7.66 -8.34 3.23
C ILE A 107 -8.93 -7.56 2.90
N LYS A 108 -8.79 -6.24 2.77
CA LYS A 108 -9.92 -5.34 2.52
C LYS A 108 -10.43 -5.34 1.07
N ASP A 109 -9.55 -5.58 0.10
CA ASP A 109 -9.90 -5.55 -1.33
C ASP A 109 -10.15 -6.98 -1.84
N PRO A 110 -11.38 -7.32 -2.27
CA PRO A 110 -11.70 -8.65 -2.80
C PRO A 110 -10.83 -9.07 -3.98
N ARG A 111 -10.33 -8.11 -4.78
CA ARG A 111 -9.45 -8.40 -5.93
C ARG A 111 -8.07 -8.91 -5.50
N VAL A 112 -7.64 -8.56 -4.29
CA VAL A 112 -6.41 -9.11 -3.70
C VAL A 112 -6.66 -10.54 -3.23
N GLN A 113 -7.84 -10.82 -2.67
CA GLN A 113 -8.24 -12.20 -2.34
C GLN A 113 -8.32 -13.07 -3.61
N GLU A 114 -8.89 -12.55 -4.71
CA GLU A 114 -8.91 -13.19 -6.02
C GLU A 114 -7.49 -13.56 -6.49
N ALA A 115 -6.55 -12.62 -6.41
CA ALA A 115 -5.16 -12.83 -6.82
C ALA A 115 -4.41 -13.86 -5.95
N ILE A 116 -4.63 -13.85 -4.63
CA ILE A 116 -4.04 -14.84 -3.71
C ILE A 116 -4.62 -16.23 -3.99
N ALA A 117 -5.94 -16.35 -4.13
CA ALA A 117 -6.56 -17.64 -4.43
C ALA A 117 -6.12 -18.19 -5.80
N LEU A 118 -5.96 -17.31 -6.79
CA LEU A 118 -5.38 -17.64 -8.09
C LEU A 118 -3.94 -18.15 -7.97
N HIS A 119 -3.09 -17.47 -7.19
CA HIS A 119 -1.71 -17.89 -6.90
C HIS A 119 -1.66 -19.33 -6.38
N GLU A 120 -2.42 -19.64 -5.33
CA GLU A 120 -2.38 -20.98 -4.72
C GLU A 120 -2.80 -22.08 -5.71
N MET A 121 -3.80 -21.82 -6.56
CA MET A 121 -4.24 -22.79 -7.56
C MET A 121 -3.25 -22.96 -8.71
N LEU A 122 -2.62 -21.87 -9.16
CA LEU A 122 -1.51 -21.93 -10.11
C LEU A 122 -0.33 -22.72 -9.52
N SER A 123 -0.06 -22.56 -8.22
CA SER A 123 0.99 -23.30 -7.52
C SER A 123 0.69 -24.78 -7.39
N LEU A 124 -0.54 -25.16 -7.05
CA LEU A 124 -0.97 -26.56 -7.12
C LEU A 124 -0.84 -27.14 -8.54
N ALA A 125 -1.10 -26.34 -9.57
CA ALA A 125 -0.91 -26.74 -10.97
C ALA A 125 0.57 -26.83 -11.41
N GLY A 126 1.51 -26.35 -10.58
CA GLY A 126 2.93 -26.22 -10.90
C GLY A 126 3.22 -25.20 -11.99
N ILE A 127 2.37 -24.20 -12.13
CA ILE A 127 2.51 -23.08 -13.08
C ILE A 127 3.22 -21.90 -12.41
N GLU A 128 2.97 -21.72 -11.12
CA GLU A 128 3.54 -20.65 -10.29
C GLU A 128 4.13 -21.24 -9.00
N SER A 129 4.99 -20.53 -8.28
CA SER A 129 5.48 -20.98 -6.97
C SER A 129 5.70 -19.80 -6.03
N THR A 130 5.72 -20.04 -4.72
CA THR A 130 6.07 -18.99 -3.76
C THR A 130 7.43 -18.38 -4.10
N GLY A 131 7.50 -17.04 -4.09
CA GLY A 131 8.66 -16.25 -4.53
C GLY A 131 8.70 -15.96 -6.04
N VAL A 132 7.86 -16.62 -6.84
CA VAL A 132 7.77 -16.43 -8.30
C VAL A 132 6.30 -16.23 -8.66
N TYR A 133 5.82 -14.99 -8.63
CA TYR A 133 4.40 -14.66 -8.71
C TYR A 133 3.97 -14.10 -10.07
N LYS A 134 4.50 -14.63 -11.17
CA LYS A 134 4.33 -14.03 -12.51
C LYS A 134 2.86 -13.72 -12.85
N TYR A 135 1.99 -14.72 -12.77
CA TYR A 135 0.61 -14.63 -13.25
C TYR A 135 -0.32 -13.96 -12.25
N SER A 136 -0.14 -14.20 -10.95
CA SER A 136 -0.93 -13.50 -9.91
C SER A 136 -0.57 -12.02 -9.79
N ALA A 137 0.70 -11.65 -10.02
CA ALA A 137 1.15 -10.27 -10.16
C ALA A 137 0.53 -9.59 -11.39
N ASP A 138 0.62 -10.24 -12.56
CA ASP A 138 0.04 -9.74 -13.82
C ASP A 138 -1.48 -9.59 -13.72
N TYR A 139 -2.15 -10.50 -13.03
CA TYR A 139 -3.59 -10.42 -12.73
C TYR A 139 -3.95 -9.12 -12.02
N LEU A 140 -3.24 -8.81 -10.93
CA LEU A 140 -3.45 -7.56 -10.18
C LEU A 140 -3.17 -6.33 -11.04
N GLN A 141 -2.09 -6.38 -11.84
CA GLN A 141 -1.73 -5.26 -12.71
C GLN A 141 -2.84 -4.92 -13.70
N GLN A 142 -3.42 -5.93 -14.34
CA GLN A 142 -4.45 -5.75 -15.37
C GLN A 142 -5.77 -5.20 -14.81
N ILE A 143 -6.06 -5.47 -13.52
CA ILE A 143 -7.24 -4.92 -12.83
C ILE A 143 -6.94 -3.61 -12.06
N GLY A 144 -5.80 -2.98 -12.35
CA GLY A 144 -5.42 -1.67 -11.82
C GLY A 144 -4.89 -1.66 -10.39
N LEU A 145 -4.41 -2.80 -9.89
CA LEU A 145 -3.83 -2.95 -8.56
C LEU A 145 -2.32 -3.18 -8.62
N SER A 146 -1.65 -2.88 -7.51
CA SER A 146 -0.21 -3.07 -7.39
C SER A 146 0.14 -4.56 -7.30
N PRO A 147 1.01 -5.10 -8.18
CA PRO A 147 1.43 -6.50 -8.14
C PRO A 147 2.12 -6.93 -6.83
N TRP A 148 2.63 -5.95 -6.08
CA TRP A 148 3.29 -6.15 -4.80
C TRP A 148 2.36 -6.68 -3.71
N LEU A 149 1.05 -6.55 -3.89
CA LEU A 149 0.04 -7.06 -2.94
C LEU A 149 0.03 -8.58 -2.84
N VAL A 150 0.56 -9.30 -3.83
CA VAL A 150 0.80 -10.76 -3.75
C VAL A 150 2.27 -11.14 -3.81
N SER A 151 3.09 -10.39 -4.53
CA SER A 151 4.39 -10.90 -4.97
C SER A 151 5.61 -10.38 -4.21
N GLY A 152 5.50 -9.25 -3.52
CA GLY A 152 6.70 -8.55 -3.08
C GLY A 152 7.67 -8.18 -4.23
N GLY A 153 7.20 -8.20 -5.49
CA GLY A 153 7.91 -7.85 -6.74
C GLY A 153 9.01 -8.83 -7.19
N PRO A 154 9.24 -9.03 -8.51
CA PRO A 154 10.43 -9.73 -8.98
C PRO A 154 11.71 -8.95 -8.70
N ASP A 155 12.87 -9.62 -8.68
CA ASP A 155 14.18 -8.99 -8.51
C ASP A 155 14.37 -7.84 -9.51
N GLY A 156 14.70 -6.65 -8.99
CA GLY A 156 14.86 -5.42 -9.77
C GLY A 156 13.56 -4.66 -10.10
N ALA A 157 12.38 -5.15 -9.71
CA ALA A 157 11.13 -4.41 -9.89
C ALA A 157 11.12 -3.13 -9.03
N ILE A 158 10.68 -2.03 -9.64
CA ILE A 158 10.57 -0.73 -8.97
C ILE A 158 9.15 -0.24 -9.17
N GLU A 159 8.43 -0.02 -8.08
CA GLU A 159 7.14 0.67 -8.10
C GLU A 159 7.34 2.12 -7.65
N LYS A 160 7.19 3.04 -8.62
CA LYS A 160 7.20 4.47 -8.34
C LYS A 160 5.89 4.84 -7.64
N PRO A 161 5.93 5.52 -6.50
CA PRO A 161 4.74 5.87 -5.77
C PRO A 161 4.05 7.07 -6.47
N VAL A 162 2.74 7.22 -6.29
CA VAL A 162 2.03 8.43 -6.73
C VAL A 162 2.58 9.60 -5.93
N ALA A 163 3.18 10.58 -6.61
CA ALA A 163 3.73 11.76 -5.96
C ALA A 163 2.65 12.44 -5.08
N LYS A 164 3.04 12.88 -3.89
CA LYS A 164 2.25 13.71 -2.99
C LYS A 164 2.74 15.17 -3.04
N ASP A 165 1.98 16.07 -2.45
CA ASP A 165 2.30 17.48 -2.29
C ASP A 165 2.63 17.78 -0.83
N LEU A 166 3.79 18.42 -0.60
CA LEU A 166 4.14 18.97 0.70
C LEU A 166 3.46 20.33 0.87
N VAL A 167 2.72 20.49 1.96
CA VAL A 167 2.08 21.74 2.36
C VAL A 167 2.41 22.00 3.82
N CYS A 168 2.89 23.19 4.14
CA CYS A 168 3.12 23.59 5.51
C CYS A 168 2.57 24.98 5.81
N GLU A 169 2.24 25.14 7.08
CA GLU A 169 1.85 26.37 7.71
C GLU A 169 2.84 26.67 8.83
N ILE A 170 3.49 27.82 8.74
CA ILE A 170 4.43 28.29 9.76
C ILE A 170 3.84 29.55 10.38
N ARG A 171 3.66 29.53 11.70
CA ARG A 171 3.18 30.66 12.49
C ARG A 171 4.29 31.12 13.41
N TYR A 172 4.58 32.41 13.33
CA TYR A 172 5.52 33.07 14.24
C TYR A 172 4.79 34.04 15.14
N PHE A 173 5.00 33.92 16.44
CA PHE A 173 4.44 34.79 17.46
C PHE A 173 5.58 35.61 18.07
N PRO A 174 5.78 36.87 17.64
CA PRO A 174 6.81 37.74 18.18
C PRO A 174 6.54 38.09 19.65
N SER A 175 7.61 38.42 20.37
CA SER A 175 7.59 38.80 21.78
C SER A 175 6.82 40.07 22.08
N GLY A 176 6.27 40.15 23.30
CA GLY A 176 5.60 41.35 23.81
C GLY A 176 4.19 41.61 23.26
N LEU A 177 3.70 40.79 22.33
CA LEU A 177 2.31 40.77 21.89
C LEU A 177 1.68 39.46 22.41
N GLY A 178 0.43 39.49 22.91
CA GLY A 178 -0.22 38.26 23.39
C GLY A 178 -0.24 37.19 22.28
N ARG A 179 -0.29 35.89 22.61
CA ARG A 179 -0.23 34.75 21.64
C ARG A 179 -1.17 34.83 20.42
N TYR A 180 -2.15 35.74 20.41
CA TYR A 180 -3.08 35.97 19.31
C TYR A 180 -2.94 37.35 18.64
N GLN A 181 -2.01 38.18 19.09
CA GLN A 181 -1.68 39.49 18.54
C GLN A 181 -0.28 39.41 17.93
N GLY A 182 -0.13 39.79 16.66
CA GLY A 182 1.19 39.82 15.99
C GLY A 182 1.60 38.54 15.27
N GLU A 183 0.71 37.56 15.11
CA GLU A 183 0.98 36.34 14.34
C GLU A 183 1.39 36.65 12.90
N GLN A 184 2.55 36.15 12.47
CA GLN A 184 2.95 36.15 11.07
C GLN A 184 2.89 34.74 10.48
N LEU A 185 2.14 34.61 9.39
CA LEU A 185 1.95 33.37 8.65
C LEU A 185 2.90 33.28 7.45
N TYR A 186 3.57 32.14 7.31
CA TYR A 186 4.38 31.80 6.14
C TYR A 186 3.87 30.50 5.51
N PRO A 187 3.03 30.58 4.47
CA PRO A 187 2.59 29.38 3.77
C PRO A 187 3.74 28.79 2.94
N VAL A 188 3.90 27.49 3.00
CA VAL A 188 4.85 26.73 2.18
C VAL A 188 4.08 25.72 1.33
N GLY A 189 4.26 25.80 0.01
CA GLY A 189 3.65 24.89 -0.95
C GLY A 189 2.27 25.32 -1.46
N PRO A 190 1.58 24.43 -2.21
CA PRO A 190 1.93 23.03 -2.43
C PRO A 190 3.24 22.83 -3.23
N ILE A 191 4.13 21.99 -2.71
CA ILE A 191 5.36 21.58 -3.40
C ILE A 191 5.21 20.12 -3.79
N ARG A 192 5.03 19.87 -5.09
CA ARG A 192 4.99 18.52 -5.65
C ARG A 192 6.31 17.82 -5.40
N LEU A 193 6.29 16.63 -4.78
CA LEU A 193 7.50 15.81 -4.63
C LEU A 193 7.99 15.37 -6.01
N LYS A 194 9.30 15.52 -6.26
CA LYS A 194 9.94 15.21 -7.55
C LYS A 194 11.00 14.14 -7.37
N GLU A 195 11.35 13.46 -8.47
CA GLU A 195 12.46 12.52 -8.46
C GLU A 195 13.73 13.22 -7.98
N ASP A 196 14.44 12.55 -7.07
CA ASP A 196 15.72 13.03 -6.60
C ASP A 196 16.77 12.99 -7.71
N SER A 197 17.42 14.13 -7.97
CA SER A 197 18.47 14.27 -8.97
C SER A 197 19.70 13.41 -8.69
N ARG A 198 19.86 12.89 -7.46
CA ARG A 198 20.96 12.00 -7.06
C ARG A 198 20.74 10.54 -7.46
N GLY A 199 19.70 10.23 -8.25
CA GLY A 199 19.40 8.87 -8.69
C GLY A 199 18.91 7.95 -7.56
N ARG A 200 18.54 8.53 -6.41
CA ARG A 200 17.91 7.79 -5.32
C ARG A 200 16.49 7.41 -5.75
N GLN A 201 16.07 6.18 -5.46
CA GLN A 201 14.72 5.68 -5.74
C GLN A 201 13.71 6.26 -4.73
N VAL A 202 13.52 7.59 -4.80
CA VAL A 202 12.73 8.39 -3.88
C VAL A 202 12.20 9.63 -4.58
N LEU A 203 10.98 10.03 -4.26
CA LEU A 203 10.50 11.38 -4.54
C LEU A 203 10.78 12.26 -3.33
N SER A 204 11.25 13.49 -3.54
CA SER A 204 11.55 14.40 -2.44
C SER A 204 11.18 15.85 -2.74
N ALA A 205 11.01 16.62 -1.67
CA ALA A 205 10.89 18.07 -1.69
C ALA A 205 11.65 18.62 -0.49
N ARG A 206 12.31 19.77 -0.66
CA ARG A 206 12.96 20.52 0.42
C ARG A 206 12.66 22.00 0.25
N GLN A 207 12.35 22.67 1.36
CA GLN A 207 12.14 24.10 1.43
C GLN A 207 12.84 24.65 2.68
N THR A 208 13.45 25.82 2.54
CA THR A 208 13.97 26.60 3.66
C THR A 208 13.20 27.91 3.75
N VAL A 209 12.80 28.30 4.96
CA VAL A 209 12.15 29.58 5.25
C VAL A 209 12.93 30.30 6.33
N THR A 210 13.24 31.57 6.12
CA THR A 210 13.92 32.40 7.11
C THR A 210 12.97 33.51 7.56
N THR A 211 12.87 33.76 8.87
CA THR A 211 12.08 34.87 9.40
C THR A 211 12.64 36.21 8.94
N LYS A 212 11.81 37.26 8.92
CA LYS A 212 12.22 38.58 8.39
C LYS A 212 13.40 39.19 9.16
N ASP A 213 13.47 38.91 10.46
CA ASP A 213 14.55 39.35 11.35
C ASP A 213 15.82 38.47 11.23
N GLY A 214 15.79 37.43 10.41
CA GLY A 214 16.90 36.49 10.23
C GLY A 214 17.19 35.60 11.43
N ARG A 215 16.39 35.67 12.50
CA ARG A 215 16.64 34.91 13.73
C ARG A 215 16.43 33.41 13.53
N PHE A 216 15.37 33.04 12.83
CA PHE A 216 14.99 31.66 12.66
C PHE A 216 15.15 31.21 11.23
N THR A 217 15.74 30.03 11.06
CA THR A 217 15.71 29.29 9.80
C THR A 217 14.93 28.00 10.01
N ILE A 218 13.98 27.75 9.13
CA ILE A 218 13.07 26.61 9.19
C ILE A 218 13.31 25.79 7.94
N ASP A 219 13.98 24.65 8.13
CA ASP A 219 14.25 23.68 7.08
C ASP A 219 13.17 22.60 7.12
N ILE A 220 12.53 22.37 5.98
CA ILE A 220 11.46 21.38 5.82
C ILE A 220 11.85 20.45 4.68
N TRP A 221 11.73 19.15 4.88
CA TRP A 221 11.83 18.20 3.78
C TRP A 221 10.84 17.05 3.93
N ALA A 222 10.42 16.54 2.78
CA ALA A 222 9.57 15.37 2.68
C ALA A 222 10.17 14.39 1.67
N PHE A 223 9.97 13.10 1.92
CA PHE A 223 10.37 12.05 0.99
C PHE A 223 9.36 10.92 0.95
N GLN A 224 9.25 10.33 -0.24
CA GLN A 224 8.37 9.23 -0.55
C GLN A 224 9.18 8.18 -1.33
N PRO A 225 9.68 7.15 -0.64
CA PRO A 225 10.54 6.14 -1.23
C PRO A 225 9.79 5.27 -2.23
N TYR A 226 10.51 4.74 -3.22
CA TYR A 226 9.95 3.74 -4.13
C TYR A 226 9.82 2.41 -3.40
N ARG A 227 8.88 1.59 -3.84
CA ARG A 227 8.84 0.20 -3.40
C ARG A 227 9.80 -0.62 -4.26
N THR A 228 10.67 -1.36 -3.60
CA THR A 228 11.72 -2.19 -4.22
C THR A 228 11.76 -3.55 -3.54
N PRO A 229 12.44 -4.58 -4.09
CA PRO A 229 12.46 -5.91 -3.49
C PRO A 229 13.12 -5.90 -2.10
N THR A 230 14.08 -5.00 -1.90
CA THR A 230 14.79 -4.77 -0.63
C THR A 230 14.08 -3.77 0.29
N PHE A 231 13.10 -3.02 -0.22
CA PHE A 231 12.33 -2.04 0.54
C PHE A 231 10.84 -2.14 0.20
N ARG A 232 10.22 -3.24 0.68
CA ARG A 232 8.85 -3.66 0.31
C ARG A 232 7.75 -2.82 0.96
N ASN A 233 8.03 -2.24 2.13
CA ASN A 233 7.09 -1.40 2.87
C ASN A 233 7.65 0.03 3.01
N PRO A 234 7.83 0.76 1.88
CA PRO A 234 8.32 2.12 1.95
C PRO A 234 7.28 3.01 2.61
N VAL A 235 7.72 3.80 3.59
CA VAL A 235 6.86 4.75 4.28
C VAL A 235 7.28 6.18 3.96
N ALA A 236 6.30 7.02 3.61
CA ALA A 236 6.52 8.42 3.37
C ALA A 236 6.69 9.17 4.70
N ASN A 237 7.50 10.23 4.69
CA ASN A 237 7.83 10.95 5.91
C ASN A 237 8.08 12.43 5.62
N ILE A 238 7.75 13.25 6.61
CA ILE A 238 8.13 14.66 6.71
C ILE A 238 9.10 14.81 7.88
N ALA A 239 10.10 15.67 7.71
CA ALA A 239 10.87 16.20 8.81
C ALA A 239 11.07 17.70 8.65
N LEU A 240 11.30 18.34 9.78
CA LEU A 240 11.47 19.78 9.87
C LEU A 240 12.44 20.11 11.01
N VAL A 241 13.21 21.18 10.82
CA VAL A 241 14.17 21.71 11.77
C VAL A 241 13.93 23.21 11.90
N ILE A 242 13.95 23.70 13.13
CA ILE A 242 13.96 25.13 13.44
C ILE A 242 15.30 25.44 14.10
N ASP A 243 16.12 26.26 13.43
CA ASP A 243 17.37 26.79 13.93
C ASP A 243 17.14 28.20 14.48
N ASP A 244 17.49 28.42 15.75
CA ASP A 244 17.51 29.74 16.39
C ASP A 244 18.96 30.24 16.42
N HIS A 245 19.31 31.07 15.43
CA HIS A 245 20.67 31.60 15.26
C HIS A 245 21.14 32.45 16.44
N LYS A 246 20.21 33.06 17.16
CA LYS A 246 20.51 33.93 18.29
C LYS A 246 20.93 33.14 19.53
N ASN A 247 20.27 32.01 19.77
CA ASN A 247 20.55 31.17 20.95
C ASN A 247 21.43 29.95 20.63
N HIS A 248 21.82 29.80 19.36
CA HIS A 248 22.60 28.66 18.88
C HIS A 248 21.92 27.31 19.23
N LEU A 249 20.59 27.27 19.12
CA LEU A 249 19.78 26.09 19.39
C LEU A 249 19.14 25.60 18.10
N SER A 250 19.02 24.28 17.96
CA SER A 250 18.27 23.63 16.88
C SER A 250 17.30 22.63 17.47
N VAL A 251 16.05 22.66 17.01
CA VAL A 251 15.02 21.68 17.38
C VAL A 251 14.49 20.99 16.14
N GLN A 252 14.31 19.69 16.23
CA GLN A 252 13.95 18.84 15.10
C GLN A 252 12.72 18.00 15.40
N ARG A 253 11.87 17.82 14.39
CA ARG A 253 10.81 16.79 14.35
C ARG A 253 10.97 15.95 13.09
N GLY A 254 10.77 14.64 13.24
CA GLY A 254 10.99 13.68 12.17
C GLY A 254 12.45 13.26 12.04
N SER A 255 12.71 12.24 11.21
CA SER A 255 14.04 11.64 11.09
C SER A 255 14.82 12.20 9.90
N ASN A 256 16.15 12.26 10.06
CA ASN A 256 17.05 12.52 8.95
C ASN A 256 17.01 11.39 7.92
N PHE A 257 17.37 11.70 6.68
CA PHE A 257 17.49 10.72 5.60
C PHE A 257 18.38 9.54 6.04
N GLY A 258 17.84 8.32 6.08
CA GLY A 258 18.65 7.10 6.15
C GLY A 258 18.51 6.23 7.40
N SER A 259 17.84 6.66 8.47
CA SER A 259 17.41 5.74 9.54
C SER A 259 16.08 5.11 9.16
N GLY A 260 16.01 3.77 9.21
CA GLY A 260 14.86 2.98 8.82
C GLY A 260 13.56 3.56 9.35
N PHE A 261 12.69 3.98 8.44
CA PHE A 261 11.39 4.50 8.81
C PHE A 261 10.48 3.31 9.10
N GLU A 262 10.17 3.09 10.37
CA GLU A 262 9.25 2.02 10.78
C GLU A 262 7.77 2.44 10.60
N TYR A 263 7.49 3.75 10.52
CA TYR A 263 6.14 4.30 10.48
C TYR A 263 5.98 5.40 9.44
N GLU A 264 4.81 5.47 8.80
CA GLU A 264 4.43 6.56 7.90
C GLU A 264 4.15 7.82 8.70
N ASN A 265 4.81 8.91 8.33
CA ASN A 265 4.66 10.20 8.99
C ASN A 265 4.22 11.26 7.98
N LEU A 266 2.91 11.33 7.76
CA LEU A 266 2.29 12.27 6.81
C LEU A 266 1.98 13.63 7.40
N GLU A 267 2.12 13.79 8.72
CA GLU A 267 1.86 15.03 9.44
C GLU A 267 2.96 15.30 10.46
N ALA A 268 3.64 16.43 10.34
CA ALA A 268 4.67 16.83 11.29
C ALA A 268 4.32 18.18 11.89
N GLU A 269 4.18 18.21 13.21
CA GLU A 269 4.03 19.43 13.98
C GLU A 269 5.24 19.61 14.91
N LEU A 270 5.78 20.83 14.95
CA LEU A 270 6.79 21.22 15.92
C LEU A 270 6.45 22.59 16.46
N PHE A 271 6.33 22.63 17.78
CA PHE A 271 6.20 23.84 18.56
C PHE A 271 7.51 24.11 19.28
N TYR A 272 8.06 25.30 19.07
CA TYR A 272 9.23 25.79 19.77
C TYR A 272 8.83 27.05 20.55
N ASN A 273 8.86 26.94 21.88
CA ASN A 273 8.64 28.06 22.78
C ASN A 273 9.97 28.53 23.33
N PHE A 274 10.20 29.83 23.26
CA PHE A 274 11.35 30.46 23.87
C PHE A 274 10.96 31.15 25.18
N ASP A 275 11.06 30.40 26.28
CA ASP A 275 10.92 30.95 27.64
C ASP A 275 12.28 31.49 28.08
N ASN A 276 12.46 32.80 27.99
CA ASN A 276 13.62 33.47 28.57
C ASN A 276 13.14 34.54 29.54
N GLN A 277 13.96 34.80 30.55
CA GLN A 277 13.79 35.78 31.62
C GLN A 277 13.60 37.25 31.15
N ASP A 278 13.47 37.48 29.85
CA ASP A 278 13.25 38.77 29.20
C ASP A 278 12.02 38.70 28.26
N PRO A 279 10.82 39.10 28.74
CA PRO A 279 9.56 39.00 28.01
C PRO A 279 9.48 39.89 26.75
N GLU A 280 10.40 40.84 26.57
CA GLU A 280 10.49 41.63 25.34
C GLU A 280 11.21 40.87 24.20
N LYS A 281 11.74 39.66 24.46
CA LYS A 281 12.54 38.87 23.51
C LYS A 281 12.08 37.41 23.29
N SER A 282 10.97 37.00 23.90
CA SER A 282 10.32 35.68 23.78
C SER A 282 9.44 35.49 22.54
N GLY A 283 9.82 34.66 21.56
CA GLY A 283 8.96 34.35 20.42
C GLY A 283 8.65 32.87 20.32
N ASP A 284 7.41 32.52 19.96
CA ASP A 284 6.99 31.14 19.73
C ASP A 284 6.95 30.86 18.21
N ILE A 285 7.37 29.66 17.79
CA ILE A 285 7.16 29.17 16.42
C ILE A 285 6.33 27.89 16.48
N LEU A 286 5.27 27.87 15.68
CA LEU A 286 4.50 26.67 15.40
C LEU A 286 4.61 26.35 13.91
N THR A 287 5.14 25.18 13.59
CA THR A 287 5.21 24.65 12.23
C THR A 287 4.34 23.42 12.13
N SER A 288 3.39 23.40 11.20
CA SER A 288 2.54 22.25 10.88
C SER A 288 2.64 21.92 9.40
N CYS A 289 3.09 20.71 9.08
CA CYS A 289 3.29 20.22 7.71
C CYS A 289 2.44 18.98 7.45
N LYS A 290 1.92 18.84 6.23
CA LYS A 290 1.17 17.68 5.75
C LYS A 290 1.64 17.24 4.36
N LEU A 291 1.58 15.94 4.11
CA LEU A 291 1.86 15.32 2.83
C LEU A 291 0.55 14.75 2.26
N ARG A 292 0.00 15.38 1.22
CA ARG A 292 -1.32 15.05 0.65
C ARG A 292 -1.28 14.68 -0.82
#